data_AF-A0A7C2CGU5-F1
#
_entry.id   AF-A0A7C2CGU5-F1
#
_cell.length_a   1.000
_cell.length_b   1.000
_cell.length_c   1.000
_cell.angle_alpha   90.00
_cell.angle_beta   90.00
_cell.angle_gamma   90.00
#
_symmetry.space_group_name_H-M   'P 1'
#
loop_
_entity.id
_entity.type
_entity.pdbx_description
1 polymer ?
#
loop_
_entity_poly.entity_id
_entity_poly.type
_entity_poly.pdbx_seq_one_letter_code
_entity_poly.pdbx_strand_id
1 'polypeptide(L)'
;MRRSTANAWNVMAARLRRRTSQIRSLIGERSWWELGEKVMKGIGALLLLLALVLAASRFRSWREGRAISPYPATIEARCTPGKVNVNRATREELEAVPGIGPVLAQEIVRSRERHGPFRRVEELLIVRGVSMRKLRALSPFLCTEDSEGAN
;
A
#
# COMPACT_ATOMS: atom_id res chain seq x y z
N MET A 1 61.71 -36.38 13.54
CA MET A 1 60.26 -36.65 13.40
C MET A 1 59.54 -35.30 13.26
N ARG A 2 58.68 -35.17 12.24
CA ARG A 2 57.87 -33.99 11.79
C ARG A 2 58.60 -32.83 11.07
N ARG A 3 58.18 -32.62 9.82
CA ARG A 3 58.55 -31.54 8.88
C ARG A 3 57.97 -30.20 9.36
N SER A 4 58.68 -29.09 9.13
CA SER A 4 58.04 -27.78 9.02
C SER A 4 58.36 -27.19 7.64
N THR A 5 57.37 -27.27 6.77
CA THR A 5 57.31 -26.67 5.43
C THR A 5 57.14 -25.14 5.47
N ALA A 6 57.23 -24.51 6.65
CA ALA A 6 57.03 -23.08 6.85
C ALA A 6 58.16 -22.19 6.30
N ASN A 7 59.32 -22.75 5.99
CA ASN A 7 60.50 -21.95 5.63
C ASN A 7 60.52 -21.59 4.13
N ALA A 8 59.88 -22.40 3.28
CA ALA A 8 59.80 -22.16 1.84
C ALA A 8 58.84 -21.02 1.48
N TRP A 9 57.70 -20.93 2.18
CA TRP A 9 56.71 -19.86 2.00
C TRP A 9 57.26 -18.48 2.40
N ASN A 10 58.04 -18.40 3.48
CA ASN A 10 58.67 -17.14 3.90
C ASN A 10 59.73 -16.66 2.90
N VAL A 11 60.50 -17.59 2.32
CA VAL A 11 61.51 -17.26 1.31
C VAL A 11 60.86 -16.87 -0.03
N MET A 12 59.75 -17.50 -0.43
CA MET A 12 58.97 -17.08 -1.60
C MET A 12 58.30 -15.72 -1.41
N ALA A 13 57.69 -15.46 -0.25
CA ALA A 13 57.06 -14.18 0.08
C ALA A 13 58.09 -13.02 0.12
N ALA A 14 59.33 -13.30 0.54
CA ALA A 14 60.43 -12.33 0.51
C ALA A 14 60.92 -12.02 -0.92
N ARG A 15 60.84 -12.97 -1.86
CA ARG A 15 61.14 -12.71 -3.28
C ARG A 15 60.04 -11.90 -3.97
N LEU A 16 58.78 -12.12 -3.61
CA LEU A 16 57.65 -11.36 -4.15
C LEU A 16 57.66 -9.90 -3.68
N ARG A 17 58.03 -9.63 -2.42
CA ARG A 17 58.16 -8.26 -1.88
C ARG A 17 59.24 -7.41 -2.57
N ARG A 18 60.30 -8.00 -3.10
CA ARG A 18 61.35 -7.25 -3.84
C ARG A 18 60.97 -6.95 -5.29
N ARG A 19 60.08 -7.75 -5.89
CA ARG A 19 59.58 -7.49 -7.26
C ARG A 19 58.52 -6.39 -7.29
N THR A 20 57.74 -6.21 -6.22
CA THR A 20 56.74 -5.15 -6.12
C THR A 20 57.33 -3.75 -5.93
N SER A 21 58.55 -3.61 -5.41
CA SER A 21 59.23 -2.31 -5.33
C SER A 21 59.78 -1.85 -6.68
N GLN A 22 60.15 -2.78 -7.57
CA GLN A 22 60.72 -2.47 -8.89
C GLN A 22 59.67 -1.95 -9.90
N ILE A 23 58.40 -2.31 -9.73
CA ILE A 23 57.30 -1.84 -10.60
C ILE A 23 56.88 -0.41 -10.22
N ARG A 24 57.14 0.02 -8.97
CA ARG A 24 56.79 1.35 -8.46
C ARG A 24 57.60 2.48 -9.08
N SER A 25 58.81 2.22 -9.57
CA SER A 25 59.66 3.24 -10.20
C SER A 25 59.37 3.46 -11.68
N LEU A 26 58.65 2.55 -12.35
CA LEU A 26 58.37 2.63 -13.79
C LEU A 26 57.09 3.40 -14.12
N ILE A 27 56.21 3.60 -13.13
CA ILE A 27 54.95 4.35 -13.31
C ILE A 27 55.07 5.61 -12.46
N GLY A 28 55.45 6.72 -13.11
CA GLY A 28 55.69 8.01 -12.45
C GLY A 28 54.56 8.41 -11.50
N GLU A 29 54.92 8.79 -10.28
CA GLU A 29 54.03 9.14 -9.16
C GLU A 29 53.00 10.23 -9.47
N ARG A 30 53.17 10.99 -10.56
CA ARG A 30 52.27 12.08 -10.93
C ARG A 30 50.90 11.62 -11.46
N SER A 31 50.80 10.40 -11.98
CA SER A 31 49.54 9.89 -12.55
C SER A 31 48.53 9.42 -11.50
N TRP A 32 49.00 8.95 -10.34
CA TRP A 32 48.15 8.36 -9.31
C TRP A 32 47.27 9.38 -8.58
N TRP A 33 47.65 10.65 -8.54
CA TRP A 33 46.86 11.72 -7.92
C TRP A 33 45.85 12.35 -8.89
N GLU A 34 46.19 12.49 -10.18
CA GLU A 34 45.29 12.97 -11.25
C GLU A 34 44.14 11.99 -11.55
N LEU A 35 44.45 10.69 -11.60
CA LEU A 35 43.43 9.64 -11.72
C LEU A 35 42.58 9.56 -10.45
N GLY A 36 43.18 9.76 -9.28
CA GLY A 36 42.47 9.78 -8.00
C GLY A 36 41.42 10.87 -7.91
N GLU A 37 41.71 12.09 -8.39
CA GLU A 37 40.78 13.22 -8.33
C GLU A 37 39.60 13.08 -9.31
N LYS A 38 39.85 12.61 -10.53
CA LYS A 38 38.80 12.33 -11.53
C LYS A 38 37.91 11.16 -11.10
N VAL A 39 38.50 10.12 -10.53
CA VAL A 39 37.77 8.98 -9.98
C VAL A 39 37.00 9.39 -8.71
N MET A 40 37.52 10.24 -7.84
CA MET A 40 36.78 10.76 -6.68
C MET A 40 35.59 11.65 -7.06
N LYS A 41 35.75 12.55 -8.04
CA LYS A 41 34.63 13.37 -8.54
C LYS A 41 33.57 12.52 -9.25
N GLY A 42 34.00 11.51 -10.00
CA GLY A 42 33.10 10.54 -10.65
C GLY A 42 32.34 9.66 -9.67
N ILE A 43 33.02 9.12 -8.65
CA ILE A 43 32.38 8.33 -7.58
C ILE A 43 31.45 9.21 -6.76
N GLY A 44 31.86 10.44 -6.41
CA GLY A 44 31.01 11.40 -5.70
C GLY A 44 29.73 11.75 -6.47
N ALA A 45 29.84 12.05 -7.77
CA ALA A 45 28.69 12.31 -8.64
C ALA A 45 27.79 11.08 -8.80
N LEU A 46 28.37 9.88 -8.91
CA LEU A 46 27.60 8.63 -8.99
C LEU A 46 26.87 8.32 -7.69
N LEU A 47 27.51 8.54 -6.53
CA LEU A 47 26.89 8.40 -5.21
C LEU A 47 25.79 9.46 -4.99
N LEU A 48 25.97 10.68 -5.48
CA LEU A 48 24.98 11.75 -5.38
C LEU A 48 23.78 11.48 -6.29
N LEU A 49 23.99 11.00 -7.52
CA LEU A 49 22.93 10.52 -8.41
C LEU A 49 22.20 9.30 -7.82
N LEU A 50 22.94 8.34 -7.25
CA LEU A 50 22.36 7.18 -6.58
C LEU A 50 21.52 7.60 -5.35
N ALA A 51 22.02 8.54 -4.54
CA ALA A 51 21.28 9.10 -3.42
C ALA A 51 20.02 9.85 -3.88
N LEU A 52 20.07 10.56 -5.01
CA LEU A 52 18.93 11.25 -5.61
C LEU A 52 17.87 10.26 -6.15
N VAL A 53 18.31 9.14 -6.73
CA VAL A 53 17.44 8.02 -7.12
C VAL A 53 16.80 7.33 -5.90
N LEU A 54 17.56 7.14 -4.80
CA LEU A 54 17.05 6.58 -3.55
C LEU A 54 16.12 7.55 -2.79
N ALA A 55 16.38 8.85 -2.86
CA ALA A 55 15.49 9.89 -2.34
C ALA A 55 14.20 9.96 -3.17
N ALA A 56 14.29 9.87 -4.51
CA ALA A 56 13.13 9.76 -5.39
C ALA A 56 12.36 8.43 -5.21
N SER A 57 13.01 7.35 -4.75
CA SER A 57 12.31 6.11 -4.37
C SER A 57 11.63 6.20 -3.01
N ARG A 58 12.08 7.09 -2.11
CA ARG A 58 11.35 7.49 -0.88
C ARG A 58 10.22 8.47 -1.18
N PHE A 59 10.33 9.29 -2.21
CA PHE A 59 9.23 10.15 -2.70
C PHE A 59 8.21 9.39 -3.55
N ARG A 60 8.51 8.15 -3.95
CA ARG A 60 7.59 7.27 -4.68
C ARG A 60 6.42 6.79 -3.79
N SER A 61 6.58 6.79 -2.47
CA SER A 61 5.44 6.56 -1.56
C SER A 61 4.51 7.78 -1.44
N TRP A 62 4.89 8.93 -2.00
CA TRP A 62 4.00 10.07 -2.20
C TRP A 62 3.40 10.10 -3.62
N ARG A 63 3.43 9.01 -4.39
CA ARG A 63 2.58 8.90 -5.59
C ARG A 63 1.66 7.71 -5.54
N GLU A 64 1.21 7.42 -4.33
CA GLU A 64 -0.02 6.71 -4.03
C GLU A 64 -0.85 7.67 -3.17
N GLY A 65 -1.61 8.62 -3.71
CA GLY A 65 -2.21 8.58 -5.03
C GLY A 65 -3.05 7.32 -5.26
N ARG A 66 -3.14 6.42 -4.27
CA ARG A 66 -4.27 5.51 -4.17
C ARG A 66 -5.45 6.45 -4.12
N ALA A 67 -6.22 6.45 -5.20
CA ALA A 67 -7.61 6.81 -5.12
C ALA A 67 -8.09 6.30 -3.77
N ILE A 68 -8.49 7.21 -2.90
CA ILE A 68 -9.50 6.87 -1.91
C ILE A 68 -10.65 6.44 -2.82
N SER A 69 -10.71 5.15 -3.15
CA SER A 69 -11.97 4.54 -3.53
C SER A 69 -12.86 4.86 -2.34
N PRO A 70 -13.89 5.70 -2.48
CA PRO A 70 -14.78 6.00 -1.36
C PRO A 70 -15.53 4.76 -0.87
N TYR A 71 -15.29 3.60 -1.49
CA TYR A 71 -15.84 2.32 -1.09
C TYR A 71 -14.73 1.37 -0.63
N PRO A 72 -14.80 0.85 0.60
CA PRO A 72 -13.95 -0.25 1.02
C PRO A 72 -14.29 -1.48 0.17
N ALA A 73 -13.40 -1.83 -0.76
CA ALA A 73 -13.40 -3.17 -1.31
C ALA A 73 -13.10 -4.14 -0.16
N THR A 74 -13.93 -5.18 -0.04
CA THR A 74 -14.01 -6.21 1.02
C THR A 74 -14.79 -5.85 2.29
N ILE A 75 -16.01 -5.32 2.13
CA ILE A 75 -17.12 -5.98 2.83
C ILE A 75 -17.88 -6.71 1.74
N GLU A 76 -17.83 -8.03 1.73
CA GLU A 76 -18.88 -8.80 1.06
C GLU A 76 -20.18 -8.49 1.81
N ALA A 77 -20.80 -7.36 1.44
CA ALA A 77 -22.20 -7.15 1.72
C ALA A 77 -22.87 -8.33 1.02
N ARG A 78 -23.47 -9.22 1.81
CA ARG A 78 -24.24 -10.39 1.38
C ARG A 78 -25.53 -9.94 0.70
N CYS A 79 -25.35 -9.11 -0.30
CA CYS A 79 -26.34 -8.37 -1.03
C CYS A 79 -25.94 -8.51 -2.48
N THR A 80 -26.91 -8.91 -3.28
CA THR A 80 -26.82 -8.98 -4.72
C THR A 80 -26.18 -7.69 -5.24
N PRO A 81 -25.23 -7.77 -6.19
CA PRO A 81 -24.57 -6.59 -6.77
C PRO A 81 -25.59 -5.50 -7.15
N GLY A 82 -25.39 -4.28 -6.64
CA GLY A 82 -26.29 -3.14 -6.88
C GLY A 82 -27.33 -2.88 -5.78
N LYS A 83 -27.42 -3.73 -4.74
CA LYS A 83 -28.25 -3.46 -3.55
C LYS A 83 -27.44 -2.89 -2.39
N VAL A 84 -28.09 -2.03 -1.61
CA VAL A 84 -27.53 -1.37 -0.42
C VAL A 84 -28.06 -2.05 0.85
N ASN A 85 -27.15 -2.45 1.73
CA ASN A 85 -27.49 -3.08 3.00
C ASN A 85 -27.94 -2.05 4.03
N VAL A 86 -29.20 -2.07 4.46
CA VAL A 86 -29.74 -1.05 5.39
C VAL A 86 -29.14 -1.10 6.79
N ASN A 87 -28.61 -2.25 7.22
CA ASN A 87 -28.00 -2.42 8.53
C ASN A 87 -26.55 -1.93 8.57
N ARG A 88 -25.84 -2.01 7.44
CA ARG A 88 -24.42 -1.64 7.34
C ARG A 88 -24.16 -0.32 6.64
N ALA A 89 -25.04 0.11 5.75
CA ALA A 89 -24.84 1.28 4.94
C ALA A 89 -24.67 2.54 5.79
N THR A 90 -23.77 3.40 5.35
CA THR A 90 -23.63 4.76 5.85
C THR A 90 -24.81 5.62 5.40
N ARG A 91 -24.95 6.80 5.99
CA ARG A 91 -26.01 7.73 5.60
C ARG A 91 -25.87 8.12 4.12
N GLU A 92 -24.65 8.40 3.69
CA GLU A 92 -24.29 8.79 2.33
C GLU A 92 -24.62 7.68 1.31
N GLU A 93 -24.34 6.42 1.67
CA GLU A 93 -24.70 5.25 0.85
C GLU A 93 -26.22 5.04 0.74
N LEU A 94 -26.97 5.34 1.81
CA LEU A 94 -28.43 5.31 1.78
C LEU A 94 -29.00 6.44 0.92
N GLU A 95 -28.41 7.64 0.96
CA GLU A 95 -28.81 8.79 0.13
C GLU A 95 -28.56 8.56 -1.37
N ALA A 96 -27.60 7.69 -1.73
CA ALA A 96 -27.38 7.30 -3.12
C ALA A 96 -28.53 6.44 -3.70
N VAL A 97 -29.41 5.90 -2.85
CA VAL A 97 -30.56 5.10 -3.28
C VAL A 97 -31.67 6.01 -3.82
N PRO A 98 -32.15 5.80 -5.05
CA PRO A 98 -33.19 6.65 -5.62
C PRO A 98 -34.46 6.62 -4.77
N GLY A 99 -34.89 7.79 -4.29
CA GLY A 99 -36.06 7.94 -3.43
C GLY A 99 -35.76 7.99 -1.93
N ILE A 100 -34.49 7.86 -1.52
CA ILE A 100 -34.02 8.15 -0.17
C ILE A 100 -33.33 9.52 -0.17
N GLY A 101 -33.91 10.47 0.57
CA GLY A 101 -33.29 11.76 0.82
C GLY A 101 -32.55 11.80 2.16
N PRO A 102 -31.82 12.88 2.46
CA PRO A 102 -30.98 13.00 3.66
C PRO A 102 -31.75 12.81 4.97
N VAL A 103 -32.97 13.36 5.03
CA VAL A 103 -33.86 13.21 6.20
C VAL A 103 -34.23 11.74 6.44
N LEU A 104 -34.52 11.01 5.36
CA LEU A 104 -34.93 9.62 5.46
C LEU A 104 -33.74 8.72 5.79
N ALA A 105 -32.59 8.94 5.14
CA ALA A 105 -31.36 8.22 5.45
C ALA A 105 -30.97 8.36 6.92
N GLN A 106 -31.04 9.58 7.46
CA GLN A 106 -30.79 9.83 8.88
C GLN A 106 -31.78 9.10 9.79
N GLU A 107 -33.07 9.07 9.45
CA GLU A 107 -34.07 8.39 10.27
C GLU A 107 -33.92 6.86 10.21
N ILE A 108 -33.46 6.29 9.09
CA ILE A 108 -33.12 4.86 8.98
C ILE A 108 -31.97 4.51 9.94
N VAL A 109 -30.88 5.30 9.92
CA VAL A 109 -29.74 5.12 10.82
C VAL A 109 -30.18 5.23 12.28
N ARG A 110 -30.98 6.26 12.61
CA ARG A 110 -31.50 6.44 13.96
C ARG A 110 -32.44 5.30 14.38
N SER A 111 -33.23 4.75 13.46
CA SER A 111 -34.12 3.64 13.74
C SER A 111 -33.36 2.37 14.09
N ARG A 112 -32.28 2.05 13.36
CA ARG A 112 -31.45 0.88 13.69
C ARG A 112 -30.68 1.04 15.01
N GLU A 113 -30.33 2.26 15.39
CA GLU A 113 -29.71 2.56 16.68
C GLU A 113 -30.69 2.40 17.85
N ARG A 114 -31.97 2.79 17.67
CA ARG A 114 -32.98 2.74 18.74
C ARG A 114 -33.67 1.39 18.87
N HIS A 115 -33.99 0.75 17.74
CA HIS A 115 -34.78 -0.49 17.70
C HIS A 115 -33.93 -1.72 17.42
N GLY A 116 -32.65 -1.55 17.10
CA GLY A 116 -31.77 -2.62 16.65
C GLY A 116 -31.80 -2.83 15.13
N PRO A 117 -31.00 -3.77 14.61
CA PRO A 117 -30.90 -4.05 13.17
C PRO A 117 -32.22 -4.55 12.59
N PHE A 118 -32.49 -4.19 11.33
CA PHE A 118 -33.66 -4.67 10.59
C PHE A 118 -33.44 -6.12 10.16
N ARG A 119 -34.39 -7.01 10.48
CA ARG A 119 -34.32 -8.41 10.01
C ARG A 119 -34.79 -8.52 8.57
N ARG A 120 -35.79 -7.72 8.21
CA ARG A 120 -36.40 -7.70 6.87
C ARG A 120 -36.52 -6.28 6.35
N VAL A 121 -36.57 -6.14 5.02
CA VAL A 121 -36.72 -4.83 4.37
C VAL A 121 -38.06 -4.19 4.74
N GLU A 122 -39.11 -4.98 4.98
CA GLU A 122 -40.45 -4.51 5.38
C GLU A 122 -40.46 -3.79 6.73
N GLU A 123 -39.48 -4.05 7.60
CA GLU A 123 -39.38 -3.39 8.91
C GLU A 123 -39.02 -1.90 8.77
N LEU A 124 -38.59 -1.45 7.59
CA LEU A 124 -38.43 -0.03 7.28
C LEU A 124 -39.74 0.76 7.41
N LEU A 125 -40.91 0.11 7.44
CA LEU A 125 -42.20 0.79 7.71
C LEU A 125 -42.26 1.45 9.10
N ILE A 126 -41.43 1.02 10.04
CA ILE A 126 -41.31 1.62 11.37
C ILE A 126 -40.63 3.00 11.29
N VAL A 127 -39.84 3.24 10.23
CA VAL A 127 -39.13 4.49 9.99
C VAL A 127 -40.12 5.57 9.53
N ARG A 128 -40.15 6.69 10.25
CA ARG A 128 -41.02 7.83 9.90
C ARG A 128 -40.66 8.35 8.50
N GLY A 129 -41.65 8.43 7.62
CA GLY A 129 -41.46 8.88 6.24
C GLY A 129 -41.29 7.76 5.20
N VAL A 130 -41.28 6.50 5.63
CA VAL A 130 -41.46 5.32 4.78
C VAL A 130 -42.94 4.93 4.77
N SER A 131 -43.57 5.02 3.60
CA SER A 131 -44.92 4.49 3.37
C SER A 131 -44.82 3.17 2.60
N MET A 132 -45.90 2.38 2.58
CA MET A 132 -45.94 1.13 1.80
C MET A 132 -45.63 1.34 0.31
N ARG A 133 -46.05 2.48 -0.25
CA ARG A 133 -45.71 2.87 -1.63
C ARG A 133 -44.21 3.09 -1.79
N LYS A 134 -43.58 3.80 -0.86
CA LYS A 134 -42.14 4.08 -0.89
C LYS A 134 -41.33 2.81 -0.64
N LEU A 135 -41.73 1.98 0.32
CA LEU A 135 -41.11 0.68 0.58
C LEU A 135 -41.04 -0.16 -0.69
N ARG A 136 -42.14 -0.29 -1.45
CA ARG A 136 -42.14 -1.05 -2.71
C ARG A 136 -41.16 -0.49 -3.75
N ALA A 137 -40.99 0.83 -3.81
CA ALA A 137 -40.03 1.46 -4.70
C ALA A 137 -38.57 1.23 -4.26
N LEU A 138 -38.33 1.13 -2.95
CA LEU A 138 -36.99 0.96 -2.37
C LEU A 138 -36.56 -0.50 -2.26
N SER A 139 -37.50 -1.42 -2.03
CA SER A 139 -37.28 -2.86 -1.88
C SER A 139 -36.33 -3.49 -2.92
N PRO A 140 -36.40 -3.18 -4.24
CA PRO A 140 -35.47 -3.76 -5.20
C PRO A 140 -34.01 -3.31 -5.02
N PHE A 141 -33.77 -2.16 -4.39
CA PHE A 141 -32.44 -1.58 -4.19
C PHE A 141 -31.86 -1.86 -2.79
N LEU A 142 -32.64 -2.47 -1.89
CA LEU A 142 -32.26 -2.67 -0.50
C LEU A 142 -32.16 -4.16 -0.17
N CYS A 143 -31.33 -4.47 0.81
CA CYS A 143 -31.14 -5.82 1.34
C CYS A 143 -30.92 -5.80 2.86
N THR A 144 -31.23 -6.92 3.51
CA THR A 144 -30.81 -7.23 4.88
C THR A 144 -29.97 -8.51 4.87
N GLU A 145 -29.06 -8.66 5.84
CA GLU A 145 -28.09 -9.77 5.90
C GLU A 145 -28.73 -11.17 5.90
N ASP A 146 -29.98 -11.27 6.35
CA ASP A 146 -30.71 -12.53 6.50
C ASP A 146 -31.61 -12.86 5.29
N SER A 147 -31.77 -11.93 4.35
CA SER A 147 -32.78 -12.04 3.27
C SER A 147 -32.32 -12.82 2.02
N GLU A 148 -31.04 -13.18 1.90
CA GLU A 148 -30.51 -13.94 0.75
C GLU A 148 -30.32 -15.44 1.00
N GLY A 149 -30.68 -15.93 2.19
CA GLY A 149 -30.57 -17.36 2.57
C GLY A 149 -31.85 -18.18 2.37
N ALA A 150 -32.91 -17.61 1.81
CA ALA A 150 -34.19 -18.28 1.62
C ALA A 150 -34.71 -18.08 0.19
N ASN A 151 -34.15 -18.84 -0.75
CA ASN A 151 -34.76 -19.14 -2.04
C ASN A 151 -34.49 -20.59 -2.40
#